data_AF-A0A3B0VQ55-F1
#
_entry.id   AF-A0A3B0VQ55-F1
#
_cell.length_a   1.000
_cell.length_b   1.000
_cell.length_c   1.000
_cell.angle_alpha   90.00
_cell.angle_beta   90.00
_cell.angle_gamma   90.00
#
_symmetry.space_group_name_H-M   'P 1'
#
loop_
_entity.id
_entity.type
_entity.pdbx_description
1 polymer ?
#
loop_
_entity_poly.entity_id
_entity_poly.type
_entity_poly.pdbx_seq_one_letter_code
_entity_poly.pdbx_strand_id
1 'polypeptide(L)'
;SKDRSTVDKTLDRSQMYAALTPQMFRCGDLLKALTVFEAGSITDESSALEAQGQQPIMVVGKSSNIKITTFEDLPIAVAILQQQGRL
;
A
#
# COMPACT_ATOMS: atom_id res chain seq x y z
N SER A 1 17.53 26.32 15.39
CA SER A 1 16.86 26.79 14.16
C SER A 1 17.54 26.25 12.93
N LYS A 2 16.72 25.79 11.96
CA LYS A 2 17.04 25.26 10.62
C LYS A 2 17.24 23.74 10.50
N ASP A 3 16.14 23.00 10.60
CA ASP A 3 15.92 21.89 9.66
C ASP A 3 15.42 22.51 8.35
N ARG A 4 16.30 22.64 7.35
CA ARG A 4 15.89 22.93 5.98
C ARG A 4 16.07 21.63 5.19
N SER A 5 15.06 20.76 5.25
CA SER A 5 14.92 19.67 4.31
C SER A 5 14.53 20.27 2.96
N THR A 6 15.48 20.29 2.02
CA THR A 6 15.21 20.65 0.63
C THR A 6 14.67 19.42 -0.10
N VAL A 7 13.69 19.63 -0.98
CA VAL A 7 13.20 18.56 -1.87
C VAL A 7 14.33 18.16 -2.82
N ASP A 8 14.74 16.90 -2.79
CA ASP A 8 15.80 16.36 -3.65
C ASP A 8 15.31 16.14 -5.10
N LYS A 9 14.14 15.50 -5.25
CA LYS A 9 13.55 15.19 -6.56
C LYS A 9 12.03 15.19 -6.50
N THR A 10 11.41 15.63 -7.60
CA THR A 10 9.98 15.42 -7.86
C THR A 10 9.84 14.28 -8.86
N LEU A 11 8.99 13.31 -8.55
CA LEU A 11 8.68 12.19 -9.44
C LEU A 11 7.37 12.46 -10.19
N ASP A 12 7.30 12.01 -11.44
CA ASP A 12 6.05 12.04 -12.19
C ASP A 12 5.05 11.05 -11.58
N ARG A 13 3.87 11.55 -11.21
CA ARG A 13 2.81 10.78 -10.55
C ARG A 13 1.89 10.08 -11.55
N SER A 14 2.02 10.33 -12.86
CA SER A 14 1.14 9.74 -13.88
C SER A 14 1.16 8.21 -13.92
N GLN A 15 2.24 7.59 -13.43
CA GLN A 15 2.43 6.14 -13.37
C GLN A 15 2.52 5.60 -11.93
N MET A 16 2.22 6.43 -10.93
CA MET A 16 2.34 6.04 -9.52
C MET A 16 0.99 5.68 -8.92
N TYR A 17 0.96 4.54 -8.22
CA TYR A 17 -0.23 4.04 -7.56
C TYR A 17 0.12 3.68 -6.11
N ALA A 18 -0.79 3.99 -5.19
CA ALA A 18 -0.69 3.51 -3.82
C ALA A 18 -1.14 2.05 -3.79
N ALA A 19 -0.28 1.14 -3.32
CA ALA A 19 -0.67 -0.23 -3.08
C ALA A 19 -1.69 -0.29 -1.93
N LEU A 20 -2.85 -0.87 -2.19
CA LEU A 20 -3.93 -1.06 -1.21
C LEU A 20 -4.11 -2.55 -0.90
N THR A 21 -4.85 -2.84 0.15
CA THR A 21 -5.31 -4.20 0.48
C THR A 21 -6.83 -4.30 0.30
N PRO A 22 -7.42 -5.49 0.08
CA PRO A 22 -6.78 -6.80 -0.02
C PRO A 22 -5.91 -6.96 -1.27
N GLN A 23 -4.79 -7.68 -1.13
CA GLN A 23 -4.02 -8.21 -2.26
C GLN A 23 -4.27 -9.72 -2.35
N MET A 24 -4.54 -10.26 -3.54
CA MET A 24 -4.96 -11.65 -3.71
C MET A 24 -3.96 -12.44 -4.56
N PHE A 25 -3.45 -13.52 -3.98
CA PHE A 25 -2.49 -14.42 -4.62
C PHE A 25 -2.86 -15.88 -4.38
N ARG A 26 -2.33 -16.79 -5.20
CA ARG A 26 -2.38 -18.22 -4.90
C ARG A 26 -1.50 -18.49 -3.68
N CYS A 27 -2.06 -19.19 -2.69
CA CYS A 27 -1.40 -19.45 -1.41
C CYS A 27 0.01 -20.06 -1.57
N GLY A 28 0.15 -21.06 -2.45
CA GLY A 28 1.44 -21.71 -2.68
C GLY A 28 2.50 -20.77 -3.29
N ASP A 29 2.11 -19.88 -4.18
CA ASP A 29 3.03 -18.93 -4.83
C ASP A 29 3.43 -17.82 -3.87
N LEU A 30 2.46 -17.29 -3.11
CA LEU A 30 2.72 -16.29 -2.08
C LEU A 30 3.65 -16.83 -0.99
N LEU A 31 3.39 -18.05 -0.48
CA LEU A 31 4.22 -18.65 0.55
C LEU A 31 5.66 -18.83 0.05
N LYS A 32 5.85 -19.36 -1.15
CA LYS A 32 7.18 -19.49 -1.76
C LYS A 32 7.89 -18.13 -1.83
N ALA A 33 7.22 -17.10 -2.34
CA ALA A 33 7.82 -15.78 -2.46
C ALA A 33 8.20 -15.20 -1.09
N LEU A 34 7.33 -15.28 -0.09
CA LEU A 34 7.59 -14.74 1.25
C LEU A 34 8.71 -15.49 1.99
N THR A 35 8.93 -16.78 1.72
CA THR A 35 9.96 -17.58 2.42
C THR A 35 11.40 -17.27 2.00
N VAL A 36 11.61 -16.62 0.86
CA VAL A 36 12.96 -16.36 0.31
C VAL A 36 13.55 -15.05 0.84
N PHE A 37 12.71 -14.15 1.37
CA PHE A 37 13.11 -12.82 1.81
C PHE A 37 13.22 -12.72 3.33
N GLU A 38 14.17 -11.93 3.81
CA GLU A 38 14.27 -11.61 5.24
C GLU A 38 13.09 -10.74 5.68
N ALA A 39 12.67 -10.89 6.94
CA ALA A 39 11.60 -10.08 7.51
C ALA A 39 11.94 -8.58 7.40
N GLY A 40 11.02 -7.80 6.82
CA GLY A 40 11.17 -6.34 6.65
C GLY A 40 11.84 -5.89 5.35
N SER A 41 12.33 -6.81 4.51
CA SER A 41 12.86 -6.47 3.18
C SER A 41 11.76 -6.26 2.12
N ILE A 42 10.55 -6.72 2.40
CA ILE A 42 9.36 -6.65 1.56
C ILE A 42 8.34 -5.72 2.24
N THR A 43 7.69 -4.85 1.46
CA THR A 43 6.73 -3.86 1.98
C THR A 43 5.27 -4.32 1.93
N ASP A 44 4.95 -5.22 1.00
CA ASP A 44 3.62 -5.80 0.78
C ASP A 44 3.73 -7.14 0.04
N GLU A 45 2.63 -7.86 -0.14
CA GLU A 45 2.66 -9.16 -0.80
C GLU A 45 3.07 -9.05 -2.29
N SER A 46 2.64 -8.00 -2.99
CA SER A 46 2.96 -7.77 -4.41
C SER A 46 4.46 -7.63 -4.65
N SER A 47 5.18 -6.86 -3.82
CA SER A 47 6.63 -6.69 -3.95
C SER A 47 7.42 -7.99 -3.77
N ALA A 48 6.94 -8.94 -2.96
CA ALA A 48 7.57 -10.26 -2.88
C ALA A 48 7.43 -11.06 -4.19
N LEU A 49 6.24 -11.01 -4.82
CA LEU A 49 5.99 -11.70 -6.09
C LEU A 49 6.76 -11.04 -7.24
N GLU A 50 6.82 -9.70 -7.28
CA GLU A 50 7.59 -8.92 -8.26
C GLU A 50 9.08 -9.26 -8.21
N ALA A 51 9.64 -9.39 -7.00
CA ALA A 51 11.05 -9.77 -6.82
C ALA A 51 11.36 -11.20 -7.30
N GLN A 52 10.34 -12.05 -7.48
CA GLN A 52 10.43 -13.37 -8.12
C GLN A 52 10.14 -13.32 -9.64
N GLY A 53 10.06 -12.13 -10.23
CA GLY A 53 9.80 -11.92 -11.66
C GLY A 53 8.34 -12.09 -12.06
N GLN A 54 7.41 -12.21 -11.10
CA GLN A 54 5.99 -12.25 -11.41
C GLN A 54 5.44 -10.82 -11.64
N GLN A 55 4.27 -10.75 -12.27
CA GLN A 55 3.61 -9.47 -12.60
C GLN A 55 2.18 -9.47 -12.01
N PRO A 56 2.02 -9.04 -10.74
CA PRO A 56 0.70 -8.87 -10.15
C PRO A 56 -0.19 -7.95 -11.00
N ILE A 57 -1.48 -8.27 -11.10
CA ILE A 57 -2.44 -7.46 -11.85
C ILE A 57 -2.93 -6.31 -10.98
N MET A 58 -2.88 -5.10 -11.51
CA MET A 58 -3.41 -3.92 -10.84
C MET A 58 -4.94 -3.83 -11.01
N VAL A 59 -5.64 -3.67 -9.88
CA VAL A 59 -7.08 -3.37 -9.85
C VAL A 59 -7.27 -2.03 -9.15
N VAL A 60 -8.05 -1.13 -9.77
CA VAL A 60 -8.30 0.20 -9.20
C VAL A 60 -9.08 0.07 -7.88
N GLY A 61 -8.44 0.46 -6.78
CA GLY A 61 -9.08 0.53 -5.48
C GLY A 61 -9.80 1.86 -5.23
N LYS A 62 -10.69 1.87 -4.24
CA LYS A 62 -11.36 3.11 -3.79
C LYS A 62 -10.40 3.92 -2.93
N SER A 63 -10.34 5.24 -3.15
CA SER A 63 -9.56 6.17 -2.30
C SER A 63 -10.03 6.18 -0.84
N SER A 64 -11.28 5.78 -0.58
CA SER A 64 -11.83 5.63 0.77
C SER A 64 -11.30 4.42 1.53
N ASN A 65 -10.53 3.53 0.88
CA ASN A 65 -9.92 2.37 1.51
C ASN A 65 -8.58 2.75 2.14
N ILE A 66 -8.66 3.62 3.14
CA ILE A 66 -7.49 4.19 3.80
C ILE A 66 -6.89 3.20 4.81
N LYS A 67 -5.58 3.27 4.98
CA LYS A 67 -4.89 2.67 6.12
C LYS A 67 -4.88 3.71 7.25
N ILE A 68 -5.38 3.35 8.42
CA ILE A 68 -5.25 4.18 9.63
C ILE A 68 -3.81 3.98 10.14
N THR A 69 -3.00 5.02 10.00
CA THR A 69 -1.57 5.03 10.37
C THR A 69 -1.26 6.00 11.49
N THR A 70 -2.01 7.09 11.60
CA THR A 70 -1.88 8.09 12.66
C THR A 70 -3.24 8.40 13.31
N PHE A 71 -3.22 9.19 14.39
CA PHE A 71 -4.46 9.59 15.06
C PHE A 71 -5.31 10.53 14.19
N GLU A 72 -4.69 11.30 13.31
CA GLU A 72 -5.34 12.22 12.38
C GLU A 72 -6.16 11.49 11.30
N ASP A 73 -5.88 10.20 11.05
CA ASP A 73 -6.65 9.38 10.11
C ASP A 73 -8.04 8.98 10.66
N LEU A 74 -8.23 8.97 11.99
CA LEU A 74 -9.47 8.55 12.64
C LEU A 74 -10.71 9.39 12.24
N PRO A 75 -10.70 10.73 12.33
CA PRO A 75 -11.85 11.52 11.89
C PRO A 75 -12.19 11.31 10.41
N ILE A 76 -11.19 11.05 9.57
CA ILE A 76 -11.38 10.75 8.14
C ILE A 76 -12.09 9.40 7.98
N ALA A 77 -11.65 8.37 8.70
CA ALA A 77 -12.27 7.05 8.68
C ALA A 77 -13.74 7.10 9.14
N VAL A 78 -14.03 7.87 10.19
CA VAL A 78 -15.41 8.08 10.68
C VAL A 78 -16.28 8.74 9.62
N ALA A 79 -15.80 9.82 8.99
CA ALA A 79 -16.54 10.52 7.93
C ALA A 79 -16.84 9.59 6.73
N ILE A 80 -15.86 8.76 6.34
CA ILE A 80 -16.03 7.75 5.28
C ILE A 80 -17.13 6.75 5.65
N LEU A 81 -17.14 6.23 6.88
CA LEU A 81 -18.13 5.25 7.33
C LEU A 81 -19.54 5.83 7.44
N GLN A 82 -19.68 7.08 7.92
CA GLN A 82 -20.95 7.79 7.95
C GLN A 82 -21.51 8.01 6.53
N GLN A 83 -20.67 8.44 5.59
CA GLN A 83 -21.08 8.58 4.19
C GLN A 83 -21.55 7.25 3.58
N GLN A 84 -20.99 6.13 4.04
CA GLN A 84 -21.40 4.78 3.63
C GLN A 84 -22.63 4.25 4.37
N GLY A 85 -23.16 4.96 5.37
CA GLY A 85 -24.28 4.49 6.20
C GLY A 85 -23.92 3.31 7.11
N ARG A 86 -22.65 3.20 7.49
CA ARG A 86 -22.10 2.11 8.34
C ARG A 86 -21.85 2.55 9.79
N LEU A 87 -22.09 3.83 10.06
CA LEU A 87 -22.16 4.49 11.36
C LEU A 87 -23.39 5.39 11.33
#